data_AF-A0A523UK26-F1
#
_entry.id   AF-A0A523UK26-F1
#
_cell.length_a   1.000
_cell.length_b   1.000
_cell.length_c   1.000
_cell.angle_alpha   90.00
_cell.angle_beta   90.00
_cell.angle_gamma   90.00
#
_symmetry.space_group_name_H-M   'P 1'
#
loop_
_entity.id
_entity.type
_entity.pdbx_description
1 polymer ?
#
loop_
_entity_poly.entity_id
_entity_poly.type
_entity_poly.pdbx_seq_one_letter_code
_entity_poly.pdbx_strand_id
1 'polypeptide(L)'
;LGITRASLSKDSWLAAASFQETGRVLVDAAIKGKVDGLRGLKENVILGKLIPSRVLSVSPDDEKRLDLESLEEKETEPLELESQ
;
A
#
# COMPACT_ATOMS: atom_id res chain seq x y z
N LEU A 1 8.03 -12.66 -18.66
CA LEU A 1 6.62 -12.25 -18.45
C LEU A 1 6.56 -10.73 -18.53
N GLY A 2 5.64 -10.13 -19.30
CA GLY A 2 5.49 -8.66 -19.32
C GLY A 2 5.00 -8.09 -17.99
N ILE A 3 5.13 -6.76 -17.79
CA ILE A 3 4.83 -6.07 -16.52
C ILE A 3 3.41 -6.36 -15.99
N THR A 4 2.43 -6.41 -16.90
CA THR A 4 1.03 -6.68 -16.59
C THR A 4 0.84 -8.11 -16.09
N ARG A 5 1.44 -9.08 -16.79
CA ARG A 5 1.30 -10.50 -16.44
C ARG A 5 2.07 -10.85 -15.17
N ALA A 6 3.23 -10.23 -14.95
CA ALA A 6 3.99 -10.35 -13.71
C ALA A 6 3.23 -9.75 -12.51
N SER A 7 2.49 -8.66 -12.72
CA SER A 7 1.69 -8.02 -11.65
C SER A 7 0.46 -8.84 -11.27
N LEU A 8 -0.17 -9.51 -12.24
CA LEU A 8 -1.31 -10.41 -12.03
C LEU A 8 -0.93 -11.79 -11.47
N SER A 9 0.33 -12.21 -11.63
CA SER A 9 0.84 -13.48 -11.11
C SER A 9 1.47 -13.37 -9.73
N LYS A 10 1.18 -12.29 -8.98
CA LYS A 10 1.66 -12.13 -7.60
C LYS A 10 1.00 -13.16 -6.68
N ASP A 11 1.73 -13.53 -5.62
CA ASP A 11 1.26 -14.47 -4.60
C ASP A 11 0.07 -13.93 -3.81
N SER A 12 0.01 -12.61 -3.63
CA SER A 12 -1.09 -11.91 -3.01
C SER A 12 -2.23 -11.68 -4.00
N TRP A 13 -3.36 -12.32 -3.71
CA TRP A 13 -4.56 -12.16 -4.53
C TRP A 13 -5.19 -10.79 -4.30
N LEU A 14 -5.04 -10.20 -3.10
CA LEU A 14 -5.57 -8.88 -2.79
C LEU A 14 -4.85 -7.79 -3.59
N ALA A 15 -3.51 -7.87 -3.67
CA ALA A 15 -2.73 -6.96 -4.50
C ALA A 15 -2.99 -7.18 -6.00
N ALA A 16 -3.11 -8.43 -6.45
CA ALA A 16 -3.43 -8.71 -7.85
C ALA A 16 -4.82 -8.20 -8.26
N ALA A 17 -5.84 -8.41 -7.42
CA ALA A 17 -7.22 -7.98 -7.67
C ALA A 17 -7.36 -6.43 -7.71
N SER A 18 -6.54 -5.72 -6.93
CA SER A 18 -6.50 -4.24 -6.92
C SER A 18 -5.83 -3.63 -8.15
N PHE A 19 -5.11 -4.42 -8.95
CA PHE A 19 -4.41 -3.93 -10.14
C PHE A 19 -5.32 -3.90 -11.36
N GLN A 20 -5.84 -5.06 -11.76
CA GLN A 20 -6.82 -5.20 -12.85
C GLN A 20 -7.48 -6.59 -12.81
N GLU A 21 -8.46 -6.84 -13.69
CA GLU A 21 -9.13 -8.15 -13.82
C GLU A 21 -9.76 -8.66 -12.51
N THR A 22 -10.24 -7.73 -11.67
CA THR A 22 -10.66 -7.95 -10.28
C THR A 22 -11.58 -9.16 -10.09
N GLY A 23 -12.64 -9.29 -10.90
CA GLY A 23 -13.58 -10.41 -10.79
C GLY A 23 -12.93 -11.78 -11.05
N ARG A 24 -12.06 -11.87 -12.06
CA ARG A 24 -11.35 -13.11 -12.39
C ARG A 24 -10.43 -13.54 -11.25
N VAL A 25 -9.71 -12.58 -10.66
CA VAL A 25 -8.78 -12.85 -9.55
C VAL A 25 -9.53 -13.26 -8.28
N LEU A 26 -10.63 -12.58 -7.95
CA LEU A 26 -11.45 -12.92 -6.77
C LEU A 26 -12.09 -14.30 -6.89
N VAL A 27 -12.63 -14.65 -8.06
CA VAL A 27 -13.21 -15.97 -8.31
C VAL A 27 -12.17 -17.08 -8.18
N ASP A 28 -10.97 -16.91 -8.78
CA ASP A 28 -9.89 -17.89 -8.66
C ASP A 28 -9.44 -18.08 -7.21
N ALA A 29 -9.33 -16.98 -6.45
CA ALA A 29 -8.97 -17.01 -5.04
C ALA A 29 -10.03 -17.70 -4.18
N ALA A 30 -11.32 -17.42 -4.41
CA ALA A 30 -12.43 -18.02 -3.68
C ALA A 30 -12.54 -19.52 -3.93
N ILE A 31 -12.48 -19.96 -5.20
CA ILE A 31 -12.55 -21.38 -5.56
C ILE A 31 -11.39 -22.17 -4.96
N LYS A 32 -10.19 -21.58 -4.94
CA LYS A 32 -8.99 -22.22 -4.39
C LYS A 32 -8.84 -22.05 -2.87
N GLY A 33 -9.72 -21.30 -2.22
CA GLY A 33 -9.62 -20.98 -0.80
C GLY A 33 -8.31 -20.26 -0.43
N LYS A 34 -7.80 -19.37 -1.31
CA LYS A 34 -6.52 -18.69 -1.09
C LYS A 34 -6.61 -17.72 0.09
N VAL A 35 -5.61 -17.76 0.97
CA VAL A 35 -5.43 -16.81 2.07
C VAL A 35 -4.32 -15.83 1.70
N ASP A 36 -4.56 -14.53 1.88
CA ASP A 36 -3.55 -13.51 1.61
C ASP A 36 -2.61 -13.36 2.82
N GLY A 37 -1.31 -13.36 2.56
CA GLY A 37 -0.29 -13.23 3.60
C GLY A 37 0.00 -11.80 4.03
N LEU A 38 -0.55 -10.78 3.34
CA LEU A 38 -0.41 -9.37 3.67
C LEU A 38 1.05 -8.90 3.87
N ARG A 39 2.01 -9.48 3.14
CA ARG A 39 3.45 -9.17 3.29
C ARG A 39 3.91 -7.98 2.44
N GLY A 40 3.09 -7.56 1.48
CA GLY A 40 3.43 -6.49 0.56
C GLY A 40 2.91 -5.13 1.01
N LEU A 41 3.25 -4.13 0.22
CA LEU A 41 2.83 -2.75 0.47
C LEU A 41 1.32 -2.57 0.23
N LYS A 42 0.82 -3.04 -0.92
CA LYS A 42 -0.54 -2.73 -1.37
C LYS A 42 -1.61 -3.32 -0.46
N GLU A 43 -1.39 -4.54 0.01
CA GLU A 43 -2.31 -5.25 0.90
C GLU A 43 -2.48 -4.50 2.22
N ASN A 44 -1.37 -4.02 2.80
CA ASN A 44 -1.42 -3.26 4.04
C ASN A 44 -2.04 -1.87 3.85
N VAL A 45 -1.78 -1.20 2.73
CA VAL A 45 -2.44 0.07 2.38
C VAL A 45 -3.96 -0.11 2.27
N ILE A 46 -4.41 -1.12 1.54
CA ILE A 46 -5.85 -1.40 1.33
C ILE A 46 -6.55 -1.65 2.68
N LEU A 47 -5.86 -2.30 3.62
CA LEU A 47 -6.40 -2.60 4.95
C LEU A 47 -6.24 -1.47 5.97
N GLY A 48 -5.54 -0.39 5.62
CA GLY A 48 -5.20 0.68 6.58
C GLY A 48 -4.23 0.23 7.69
N LYS A 49 -3.43 -0.81 7.44
CA LYS A 49 -2.39 -1.28 8.37
C LYS A 49 -1.07 -0.57 8.11
N LEU A 50 -0.18 -0.57 9.10
CA LEU A 50 1.19 -0.10 8.93
C LEU A 50 1.87 -0.85 7.78
N ILE A 51 2.45 -0.09 6.86
CA ILE A 51 3.08 -0.66 5.67
C ILE A 51 4.48 -1.22 5.97
N PRO A 52 4.87 -2.34 5.35
CA PRO A 52 6.25 -2.84 5.45
C PRO A 52 7.15 -2.01 4.53
N SER A 53 7.71 -0.93 5.08
CA SER A 53 8.69 -0.07 4.41
C SER A 53 10.00 -0.07 5.20
N ARG A 54 11.13 0.06 4.50
CA ARG A 54 12.47 0.12 5.13
C ARG A 54 12.61 1.32 6.08
N VAL A 55 11.87 2.39 5.86
CA VAL A 55 11.85 3.56 6.78
C VAL A 55 11.13 3.24 8.08
N LEU A 56 10.19 2.29 8.04
CA LEU A 56 9.32 1.91 9.17
C LEU A 56 9.71 0.55 9.76
N SER A 57 10.79 -0.08 9.30
CA SER A 57 11.37 -1.26 9.95
C SER A 57 12.13 -0.80 11.19
N VAL A 58 11.35 -0.50 12.21
CA VAL A 58 11.76 -0.18 13.57
C VAL A 58 12.40 -1.45 14.14
N SER A 59 13.67 -1.37 14.55
CA SER A 59 14.30 -2.45 15.33
C SER A 59 13.49 -2.61 16.63
N PRO A 60 13.45 -3.78 17.28
CA PRO A 60 12.75 -3.93 18.57
C PRO A 60 13.16 -2.89 19.64
N ASP A 61 14.31 -2.25 19.46
CA ASP A 61 14.87 -1.20 20.33
C ASP A 61 14.41 0.23 19.98
N ASP A 62 13.73 0.44 18.86
CA ASP A 62 13.33 1.76 18.37
C ASP A 62 11.92 2.14 18.90
N GLU A 63 11.81 2.47 20.18
CA GLU A 63 10.59 3.02 20.81
C GLU A 63 10.22 4.45 20.34
N LYS A 64 10.60 4.86 19.13
CA LYS A 64 10.09 6.11 18.55
C LYS A 64 8.79 5.83 17.81
N ARG A 65 7.69 5.93 18.57
CA ARG A 65 6.35 6.22 18.04
C ARG A 65 6.50 7.27 16.94
N LEU A 66 5.97 6.98 15.75
CA LEU A 66 5.82 8.02 14.73
C LEU A 66 4.82 9.03 15.27
N ASP A 67 5.32 10.20 15.61
CA ASP A 67 4.52 11.35 16.03
C ASP A 67 3.72 11.84 14.82
N LEU A 68 2.55 11.23 14.62
CA LEU A 68 1.57 11.56 13.59
C LEU A 68 1.10 13.02 13.67
N GLU A 69 1.33 13.68 14.80
CA GLU A 69 1.03 15.10 15.06
C GLU A 69 1.87 16.07 14.20
N SER A 70 3.00 15.63 13.63
CA SER A 70 3.90 16.50 12.84
C SER A 70 3.47 16.72 11.38
N LEU A 71 2.42 16.05 10.90
CA LEU A 71 1.98 16.13 9.50
C LEU A 71 0.82 17.09 9.26
N GLU A 72 0.26 17.72 10.31
CA GLU A 72 -0.85 18.67 10.17
C GLU A 72 -0.42 20.10 9.80
N GLU A 73 0.87 20.46 9.86
CA GLU A 73 1.34 21.84 9.58
C GLU A 73 1.81 22.09 8.13
N LYS A 74 1.05 21.62 7.13
CA LYS A 74 1.16 22.17 5.77
C LYS A 74 -0.19 22.66 5.26
N GLU A 75 -0.82 23.54 6.02
CA GLU A 75 -1.77 24.50 5.48
C GLU A 75 -1.01 25.48 4.56
N THR A 76 -1.14 25.24 3.27
CA THR A 76 -1.12 26.19 2.15
C THR A 76 -0.58 27.60 2.45
N GLU A 77 0.70 27.84 2.14
CA GLU A 77 1.18 29.19 1.81
C GLU A 77 0.39 29.68 0.57
N PRO A 78 -0.33 30.82 0.63
CA PRO A 78 -0.96 31.41 -0.54
C PRO A 78 0.12 31.79 -1.55
N LEU A 79 0.01 31.29 -2.78
CA LEU A 79 0.83 31.77 -3.90
C LEU A 79 0.53 33.26 -4.09
N GLU A 80 1.41 34.14 -3.62
CA GLU A 80 1.41 35.53 -4.04
C GLU A 80 1.64 35.55 -5.55
N LEU A 81 0.57 35.85 -6.29
CA LEU A 81 0.64 36.21 -7.69
C LEU A 81 1.47 37.48 -7.77
N GLU A 82 2.76 37.35 -8.10
CA GLU A 82 3.54 38.47 -8.61
C GLU A 82 2.89 38.95 -9.91
N SER A 83 2.06 39.98 -9.79
CA SER A 83 1.67 40.80 -10.93
C SER A 83 2.86 41.70 -11.28
N GLN A 84 3.65 41.29 -12.27
CA GLN A 84 4.42 42.21 -13.10
C GLN A 84 4.10 41.92 -14.58
#